data_AF-A0A938QGJ3-F1
#
_entry.id   AF-A0A938QGJ3-F1
#
_cell.length_a   1.000
_cell.length_b   1.000
_cell.length_c   1.000
_cell.angle_alpha   90.00
_cell.angle_beta   90.00
_cell.angle_gamma   90.00
#
_symmetry.space_group_name_H-M   'P 1'
#
loop_
_entity.id
_entity.type
_entity.pdbx_description
1 polymer ?
#
loop_
_entity_poly.entity_id
_entity_poly.type
_entity_poly.pdbx_seq_one_letter_code
_entity_poly.pdbx_strand_id
1 'polypeptide(L)'
;MNKLYAQYRERGFEFFTIYVREPHPGENYGAHRSWEQKLKFARDCRQQDGIESVLLVDDLDGPVHRAYGSLPNMIYIVDKHGKIAYKAMWTDHAELASVLANLKLADEFEAKGMRLKPSYTEKINYIPAEYAGGLRDKVFDRAGPQAWADYKNVFAAKSK
;
A
#
# COMPACT_ATOMS: atom_id res chain seq x y z
N MET A 1 -1.19 -0.87 9.24
CA MET A 1 -2.24 -0.08 8.58
C MET A 1 -3.49 0.08 9.42
N ASN A 2 -4.17 -1.00 9.85
CA ASN A 2 -5.41 -0.89 10.67
C ASN A 2 -5.29 0.06 11.89
N LYS A 3 -4.19 0.01 12.63
CA LYS A 3 -3.93 0.95 13.74
C LYS A 3 -3.97 2.42 13.31
N LEU A 4 -3.34 2.75 12.17
CA LEU A 4 -3.35 4.11 11.63
C LEU A 4 -4.75 4.48 11.15
N TYR A 5 -5.45 3.57 10.48
CA TYR A 5 -6.83 3.78 10.06
C TYR A 5 -7.74 4.10 11.25
N ALA A 6 -7.72 3.27 12.30
CA ALA A 6 -8.50 3.50 13.51
C ALA A 6 -8.18 4.86 14.17
N GLN A 7 -6.90 5.21 14.27
CA GLN A 7 -6.45 6.45 14.90
C GLN A 7 -6.77 7.71 14.09
N TYR A 8 -6.63 7.66 12.76
CA TYR A 8 -6.69 8.86 11.93
C TYR A 8 -8.03 9.06 11.22
N ARG A 9 -8.89 8.04 11.12
CA ARG A 9 -10.25 8.21 10.58
C ARG A 9 -11.06 9.25 11.35
N GLU A 10 -10.94 9.27 12.67
CA GLU A 10 -11.63 10.20 13.57
C GLU A 10 -10.99 11.59 13.57
N ARG A 11 -9.82 11.73 12.92
CA ARG A 11 -9.07 12.97 12.78
C ARG A 11 -9.24 13.61 11.40
N GLY A 12 -10.17 13.11 10.59
CA GLY A 12 -10.53 13.66 9.28
C GLY A 12 -9.78 13.05 8.09
N PHE A 13 -9.15 11.88 8.26
CA PHE A 13 -8.50 11.17 7.16
C PHE A 13 -9.36 10.01 6.65
N GLU A 14 -9.40 9.82 5.35
CA GLU A 14 -10.00 8.64 4.73
C GLU A 14 -8.91 7.67 4.27
N PHE A 15 -9.17 6.37 4.41
CA PHE A 15 -8.23 5.32 4.02
C PHE A 15 -8.89 4.39 3.01
N PHE A 16 -8.23 4.24 1.87
CA PHE A 16 -8.61 3.32 0.83
C PHE A 16 -7.46 2.34 0.59
N THR A 17 -7.75 1.05 0.70
CA THR A 17 -6.87 0.00 0.19
C THR A 17 -7.37 -0.34 -1.20
N ILE A 18 -6.49 -0.38 -2.19
CA ILE A 18 -6.85 -0.70 -3.57
C ILE A 18 -6.26 -2.07 -3.91
N TYR A 19 -7.13 -3.04 -4.17
CA TYR A 19 -6.76 -4.35 -4.66
C TYR A 19 -6.40 -4.28 -6.15
N VAL A 20 -5.14 -4.55 -6.46
CA VAL A 20 -4.57 -4.45 -7.81
C VAL A 20 -4.32 -5.83 -8.42
N ARG A 21 -3.43 -5.94 -9.42
CA ARG A 21 -3.01 -7.23 -9.98
C ARG A 21 -2.17 -8.01 -8.98
N GLU A 22 -2.24 -9.35 -9.01
CA GLU A 22 -1.37 -10.19 -8.17
C GLU A 22 0.11 -9.89 -8.47
N PRO A 23 0.91 -9.46 -7.48
CA PRO A 23 2.34 -9.22 -7.70
C PRO A 23 3.15 -10.50 -7.82
N HIS A 24 2.68 -11.56 -7.16
CA HIS A 24 3.33 -12.85 -7.10
C HIS A 24 2.31 -13.93 -7.44
N PRO A 25 1.85 -14.00 -8.70
CA PRO A 25 0.85 -14.97 -9.10
C PRO A 25 1.40 -16.38 -8.93
N GLY A 26 0.64 -17.23 -8.23
CA GLY A 26 0.93 -18.65 -8.06
C GLY A 26 -0.28 -19.51 -8.38
N GLU A 27 -0.18 -20.82 -8.18
CA GLU A 27 -1.26 -21.76 -8.48
C GLU A 27 -2.58 -21.48 -7.72
N ASN A 28 -2.50 -20.96 -6.49
CA ASN A 28 -3.69 -20.67 -5.67
C ASN A 28 -4.27 -19.29 -5.97
N TYR A 29 -3.40 -18.32 -6.28
CA TYR A 29 -3.74 -16.93 -6.59
C TYR A 29 -3.00 -16.52 -7.85
N GLY A 30 -3.51 -16.95 -9.00
CA GLY A 30 -2.91 -16.64 -10.30
C GLY A 30 -3.24 -15.24 -10.79
N ALA A 31 -2.63 -14.86 -11.92
CA ALA A 31 -3.04 -13.67 -12.65
C ALA A 31 -4.55 -13.72 -12.95
N HIS A 32 -5.25 -12.62 -12.65
CA HIS A 32 -6.71 -12.54 -12.79
C HIS A 32 -7.13 -12.69 -14.25
N ARG A 33 -8.06 -13.63 -14.52
CA ARG A 33 -8.59 -13.90 -15.87
C ARG A 33 -10.03 -13.44 -16.06
N SER A 34 -10.72 -13.12 -14.97
CA SER A 34 -12.06 -12.54 -14.99
C SER A 34 -12.28 -11.61 -13.81
N TRP A 35 -13.30 -10.77 -13.92
CA TRP A 35 -13.71 -9.85 -12.85
C TRP A 35 -14.17 -10.60 -11.60
N GLU A 36 -14.94 -11.67 -11.77
CA GLU A 36 -15.46 -12.50 -10.67
C GLU A 36 -14.33 -13.15 -9.87
N GLN A 37 -13.30 -13.64 -10.57
CA GLN A 37 -12.11 -14.18 -9.93
C GLN A 37 -11.37 -13.11 -9.13
N LYS A 38 -11.16 -11.92 -9.72
CA LYS A 38 -10.49 -10.80 -9.04
C LYS A 38 -11.26 -10.36 -7.79
N LEU A 39 -12.59 -10.27 -7.87
CA LEU A 39 -13.45 -9.96 -6.73
C LEU A 39 -13.37 -11.03 -5.64
N LYS A 40 -13.31 -12.32 -6.01
CA LYS A 40 -13.11 -13.40 -5.04
C LYS A 40 -11.78 -13.23 -4.32
N PHE A 41 -10.69 -13.02 -5.06
CA PHE A 41 -9.35 -12.88 -4.46
C PHE A 41 -9.24 -11.63 -3.59
N ALA A 42 -9.87 -10.52 -3.99
CA ALA A 42 -9.95 -9.32 -3.16
C ALA A 42 -10.64 -9.57 -1.81
N ARG A 43 -11.75 -10.34 -1.81
CA ARG A 43 -12.44 -10.73 -0.57
C ARG A 43 -11.59 -11.66 0.29
N ASP A 44 -10.92 -12.64 -0.33
CA ASP A 44 -10.02 -13.55 0.36
C ASP A 44 -8.86 -12.77 1.02
N CYS A 45 -8.23 -11.85 0.29
CA CYS A 45 -7.19 -10.95 0.81
C CYS A 45 -7.70 -10.12 1.99
N ARG A 46 -8.90 -9.51 1.87
CA ARG A 46 -9.51 -8.77 2.98
C ARG A 46 -9.63 -9.62 4.25
N GLN A 47 -10.13 -10.84 4.11
CA GLN A 47 -10.35 -11.74 5.23
C GLN A 47 -9.02 -12.20 5.85
N GLN A 48 -8.07 -12.61 5.01
CA GLN A 48 -6.80 -13.18 5.47
C GLN A 48 -5.89 -12.13 6.13
N ASP A 49 -5.83 -10.93 5.57
CA ASP A 49 -4.98 -9.86 6.08
C ASP A 49 -5.71 -8.94 7.07
N GLY A 50 -7.00 -9.21 7.32
CA GLY A 50 -7.82 -8.47 8.26
C GLY A 50 -7.98 -6.99 7.88
N ILE A 51 -8.13 -6.68 6.58
CA ILE A 51 -8.19 -5.29 6.12
C ILE A 51 -9.48 -4.62 6.62
N GLU A 52 -9.31 -3.59 7.46
CA GLU A 52 -10.41 -2.84 8.08
C GLU A 52 -10.80 -1.56 7.31
N SER A 53 -9.87 -0.99 6.55
CA SER A 53 -10.15 0.16 5.69
C SER A 53 -11.06 -0.23 4.52
N VAL A 54 -11.60 0.77 3.83
CA VAL A 54 -12.39 0.53 2.61
C VAL A 54 -11.50 -0.15 1.56
N LEU A 55 -11.91 -1.34 1.12
CA LEU A 55 -11.23 -2.08 0.05
C LEU A 55 -11.93 -1.79 -1.27
N LEU A 56 -11.22 -1.10 -2.16
CA LEU A 56 -11.59 -0.89 -3.55
C LEU A 56 -10.90 -1.95 -4.41
N VAL A 57 -11.47 -2.29 -5.56
CA VAL A 57 -10.86 -3.24 -6.51
C VAL A 57 -10.66 -2.53 -7.83
N ASP A 58 -9.41 -2.45 -8.29
CA ASP A 58 -9.05 -1.88 -9.59
C ASP A 58 -9.62 -2.76 -10.72
N ASP A 59 -9.84 -2.20 -11.91
CA ASP A 59 -10.36 -2.96 -13.05
C ASP A 59 -9.43 -4.12 -13.42
N LEU A 60 -9.95 -5.11 -14.17
CA LEU A 60 -9.20 -6.31 -14.54
C LEU A 60 -7.87 -5.96 -15.21
N ASP A 61 -7.87 -5.00 -16.13
CA ASP A 61 -6.66 -4.54 -16.83
C ASP A 61 -5.72 -3.75 -15.90
N GLY A 62 -6.20 -3.24 -14.77
CA GLY A 62 -5.43 -2.50 -13.77
C GLY A 62 -4.97 -1.09 -14.21
N PRO A 63 -5.87 -0.21 -14.68
CA PRO A 63 -5.56 1.17 -15.03
C PRO A 63 -5.09 1.99 -13.82
N VAL A 64 -5.69 1.81 -12.63
CA VAL A 64 -5.27 2.54 -11.43
C VAL A 64 -3.88 2.08 -11.01
N HIS A 65 -3.62 0.77 -11.00
CA HIS A 65 -2.31 0.22 -10.68
C HIS A 65 -1.21 0.80 -11.58
N ARG A 66 -1.47 0.90 -12.89
CA ARG A 66 -0.53 1.50 -13.85
C ARG A 66 -0.31 2.99 -13.59
N ALA A 67 -1.38 3.76 -13.44
CA ALA A 67 -1.30 5.20 -13.26
C ALA A 67 -0.55 5.59 -11.98
N TYR A 68 -0.62 4.76 -10.93
CA TYR A 68 -0.02 5.05 -9.63
C TYR A 68 1.33 4.37 -9.41
N GLY A 69 1.92 3.69 -10.40
CA GLY A 69 3.34 3.27 -10.40
C GLY A 69 3.62 1.76 -10.47
N SER A 70 2.58 0.92 -10.54
CA SER A 70 2.67 -0.53 -10.78
C SER A 70 3.38 -1.41 -9.74
N LEU A 71 3.80 -0.89 -8.59
CA LEU A 71 4.32 -1.70 -7.48
C LEU A 71 3.19 -2.16 -6.55
N PRO A 72 3.34 -3.29 -5.82
CA PRO A 72 2.21 -3.91 -5.10
C PRO A 72 1.80 -3.25 -3.78
N ASN A 73 2.72 -2.56 -3.11
CA ASN A 73 2.50 -2.05 -1.75
C ASN A 73 2.92 -0.58 -1.64
N MET A 74 2.54 0.22 -2.64
CA MET A 74 2.79 1.66 -2.66
C MET A 74 1.77 2.43 -1.85
N ILE A 75 2.17 3.62 -1.39
CA ILE A 75 1.30 4.55 -0.69
C ILE A 75 1.32 5.91 -1.37
N TYR A 76 0.13 6.50 -1.42
CA TYR A 76 -0.10 7.91 -1.69
C TYR A 76 -0.89 8.50 -0.52
N ILE A 77 -0.54 9.71 -0.11
CA ILE A 77 -1.35 10.56 0.75
C ILE A 77 -1.66 11.81 -0.06
N VAL A 78 -2.95 12.07 -0.27
CA VAL A 78 -3.46 13.27 -0.93
C VAL A 78 -4.05 14.17 0.16
N ASP A 79 -3.63 15.43 0.20
CA ASP A 79 -4.13 16.39 1.17
C ASP A 79 -5.53 16.93 0.81
N LYS A 80 -6.13 17.68 1.72
CA LYS A 80 -7.46 18.32 1.56
C LYS A 80 -7.54 19.31 0.38
N HIS A 81 -6.40 19.68 -0.22
CA HIS A 81 -6.30 20.56 -1.38
C HIS A 81 -6.04 19.79 -2.68
N GLY A 82 -6.07 18.46 -2.66
CA GLY A 82 -5.83 17.60 -3.81
C GLY A 82 -4.36 17.46 -4.21
N LYS A 83 -3.41 17.83 -3.34
CA LYS A 83 -1.98 17.68 -3.61
C LYS A 83 -1.45 16.38 -3.03
N ILE A 84 -0.49 15.75 -3.73
CA ILE A 84 0.24 14.61 -3.20
C ILE A 84 1.16 15.12 -2.09
N ALA A 85 0.77 14.89 -0.83
CA ALA A 85 1.57 15.21 0.34
C ALA A 85 2.69 14.17 0.58
N TYR A 86 2.45 12.93 0.16
CA TYR A 86 3.42 11.85 0.27
C TYR A 86 3.18 10.77 -0.77
N LYS A 87 4.28 10.26 -1.32
CA LYS A 87 4.31 9.13 -2.26
C LYS A 87 5.50 8.24 -1.90
N ALA A 88 5.25 6.94 -1.81
CA ALA A 88 6.31 5.97 -1.54
C ALA A 88 6.13 4.67 -2.34
N MET A 89 7.26 4.10 -2.75
CA MET A 89 7.32 2.80 -3.43
C MET A 89 6.86 1.64 -2.55
N TRP A 90 7.01 1.79 -1.22
CA TRP A 90 6.70 0.76 -0.24
C TRP A 90 6.06 1.38 1.00
N THR A 91 5.07 0.70 1.56
CA THR A 91 4.42 1.10 2.81
C THR A 91 5.39 0.98 3.98
N ASP A 92 5.63 2.09 4.66
CA ASP A 92 6.28 2.15 5.98
C ASP A 92 5.35 2.87 6.97
N HIS A 93 4.82 2.12 7.94
CA HIS A 93 3.85 2.63 8.88
C HIS A 93 4.40 3.75 9.77
N ALA A 94 5.70 3.76 10.09
CA ALA A 94 6.30 4.82 10.89
C ALA A 94 6.34 6.14 10.12
N GLU A 95 6.76 6.07 8.85
CA GLU A 95 6.78 7.22 7.96
C GLU A 95 5.38 7.76 7.67
N LEU A 96 4.41 6.87 7.38
CA LEU A 96 3.02 7.26 7.20
C LEU A 96 2.47 8.00 8.44
N ALA A 97 2.77 7.51 9.65
CA ALA A 97 2.34 8.16 10.88
C ALA A 97 2.92 9.58 11.01
N SER A 98 4.19 9.77 10.65
CA SER A 98 4.86 11.07 10.67
C SER A 98 4.21 12.06 9.71
N VAL A 99 3.93 11.64 8.47
CA VAL A 99 3.26 12.49 7.48
C VAL A 99 1.86 12.89 7.92
N LEU A 100 1.05 11.93 8.38
CA LEU A 100 -0.32 12.18 8.85
C LEU A 100 -0.32 13.14 10.06
N ALA A 101 0.61 12.97 10.99
CA ALA A 101 0.77 13.87 12.13
C ALA A 101 1.14 15.29 11.69
N ASN A 102 2.05 15.43 10.72
CA ASN A 102 2.44 16.74 10.19
C ASN A 102 1.28 17.45 9.47
N LEU A 103 0.49 16.71 8.68
CA LEU A 103 -0.71 17.27 8.03
C LEU A 103 -1.72 17.76 9.07
N LYS A 104 -1.92 16.99 10.16
CA LYS A 104 -2.83 17.41 11.22
C LYS A 104 -2.30 18.63 12.00
N LEU A 105 -1.00 18.69 12.24
CA LEU A 105 -0.35 19.85 12.86
C LEU A 105 -0.50 21.10 11.99
N ALA A 106 -0.41 20.97 10.66
CA ALA A 106 -0.67 22.07 9.74
C ALA A 106 -2.10 22.60 9.89
N ASP A 107 -3.12 21.73 9.94
CA ASP A 107 -4.51 22.15 10.20
C ASP A 107 -4.65 22.93 11.52
N GLU A 108 -3.97 22.47 12.59
CA GLU A 108 -4.01 23.12 13.90
C GLU A 108 -3.35 24.50 13.89
N PHE A 109 -2.28 24.69 13.11
CA PHE A 109 -1.64 25.99 12.94
C PHE A 109 -2.47 26.94 12.07
N GLU A 110 -3.08 26.45 10.98
CA GLU A 110 -4.01 27.24 10.16
C GLU A 110 -5.20 27.72 10.98
N ALA A 111 -5.78 26.86 11.81
CA ALA A 111 -6.88 27.22 12.70
C ALA A 111 -6.52 28.32 13.71
N LYS A 112 -5.23 28.48 14.03
CA LYS A 112 -4.70 29.56 14.89
C LYS A 112 -4.31 30.82 14.10
N GLY A 113 -4.58 30.87 12.80
CA GLY A 113 -4.20 31.98 11.93
C GLY A 113 -2.70 32.09 11.67
N MET A 114 -1.93 31.02 11.92
CA MET A 114 -0.49 31.03 11.67
C MET A 114 -0.19 30.86 10.19
N ARG A 115 0.74 31.68 9.66
CA ARG A 115 1.24 31.51 8.30
C ARG A 115 2.13 30.28 8.21
N LEU A 116 1.73 29.31 7.39
CA LEU A 116 2.53 28.13 7.06
C LEU A 116 3.37 28.33 5.81
N LYS A 117 4.53 27.67 5.77
CA LYS A 117 5.39 27.57 4.60
C LYS A 117 5.64 26.09 4.29
N PRO A 118 5.19 25.56 3.14
CA PRO A 118 5.51 24.19 2.75
C PRO A 118 7.00 24.06 2.40
N SER A 119 7.57 22.89 2.67
CA SER A 119 8.90 22.49 2.21
C SER A 119 8.78 21.20 1.41
N TYR A 120 9.39 21.17 0.23
CA TYR A 120 9.51 19.95 -0.57
C TYR A 120 10.77 19.20 -0.15
N THR A 121 10.65 17.89 0.05
CA THR A 121 11.77 17.03 0.49
C THR A 121 11.80 15.78 -0.36
N GLU A 122 12.95 15.53 -0.99
CA GLU A 122 13.29 14.22 -1.56
C GLU A 122 14.16 13.47 -0.55
N LYS A 123 13.83 12.20 -0.28
CA LYS A 123 14.58 11.38 0.67
C LYS A 123 14.56 9.91 0.30
N ILE A 124 15.61 9.19 0.74
CA ILE A 124 15.66 7.73 0.72
C ILE A 124 15.37 7.25 2.14
N ASN A 125 14.38 6.38 2.28
CA ASN A 125 14.08 5.69 3.53
C ASN A 125 14.39 4.20 3.38
N TYR A 126 15.22 3.66 4.27
CA TYR A 126 15.60 2.24 4.25
C TYR A 126 14.64 1.46 5.14
N ILE A 127 13.88 0.55 4.52
CA ILE A 127 13.00 -0.38 5.22
C ILE A 127 13.62 -1.78 5.23
N PRO A 128 13.41 -2.58 6.27
CA PRO A 128 13.82 -3.99 6.26
C PRO A 128 13.17 -4.73 5.09
N ALA A 129 13.94 -5.60 4.43
CA ALA A 129 13.40 -6.50 3.40
C ALA A 129 12.50 -7.59 4.00
N GLU A 130 12.63 -7.83 5.31
CA GLU A 130 11.79 -8.73 6.07
C GLU A 130 10.65 -7.96 6.74
N TYR A 131 9.42 -8.35 6.41
CA TYR A 131 8.24 -7.77 7.03
C TYR A 131 7.99 -8.40 8.40
N ALA A 132 7.54 -7.57 9.35
CA ALA A 132 7.15 -8.04 10.68
C ALA A 132 6.18 -9.23 10.60
N GLY A 133 6.45 -10.26 11.41
CA GLY A 133 5.61 -11.45 11.50
C GLY A 133 5.64 -12.36 10.26
N GLY A 134 6.70 -12.28 9.44
CA GLY A 134 6.92 -13.16 8.29
C GLY A 134 5.91 -12.94 7.15
N LEU A 135 5.40 -11.71 6.99
CA LEU A 135 4.32 -11.42 6.05
C LEU A 135 4.64 -11.83 4.62
N ARG A 136 5.89 -11.59 4.15
CA ARG A 136 6.34 -12.04 2.82
C ARG A 136 6.11 -13.54 2.67
N ASP A 137 6.72 -14.33 3.55
CA ASP A 137 6.69 -15.78 3.44
C ASP A 137 5.25 -16.29 3.50
N LYS A 138 4.41 -15.74 4.39
CA LYS A 138 2.97 -16.02 4.41
C LYS A 138 2.26 -15.71 3.10
N VAL A 139 2.60 -14.63 2.40
CA VAL A 139 1.99 -14.28 1.10
C VAL A 139 2.43 -15.26 0.03
N PHE A 140 3.72 -15.60 -0.04
CA PHE A 140 4.24 -16.56 -1.00
C PHE A 140 3.71 -17.98 -0.77
N ASP A 141 3.68 -18.44 0.49
CA ASP A 141 3.13 -19.75 0.85
C ASP A 141 1.64 -19.86 0.49
N ARG A 142 0.88 -18.78 0.66
CA ARG A 142 -0.52 -18.70 0.24
C ARG A 142 -0.68 -18.76 -1.28
N ALA A 143 0.17 -18.03 -2.02
CA ALA A 143 0.15 -18.01 -3.49
C ALA A 143 0.49 -19.37 -4.11
N GLY A 144 1.43 -20.10 -3.50
CA GLY A 144 1.83 -21.45 -3.88
C GLY A 144 3.31 -21.56 -4.32
N PRO A 145 3.85 -22.78 -4.39
CA PRO A 145 5.22 -23.08 -4.84
C PRO A 145 5.71 -22.31 -6.07
N GLN A 146 4.86 -22.05 -7.07
CA GLN A 146 5.27 -21.32 -8.27
C GLN A 146 5.71 -19.89 -7.93
N ALA A 147 5.00 -19.19 -7.03
CA ALA A 147 5.37 -17.83 -6.63
C ALA A 147 6.78 -17.78 -6.03
N TRP A 148 7.13 -18.78 -5.21
CA TRP A 148 8.48 -18.92 -4.66
C TRP A 148 9.54 -19.20 -5.73
N ALA A 149 9.23 -20.07 -6.69
CA ALA A 149 10.12 -20.39 -7.80
C ALA A 149 10.43 -19.13 -8.64
N ASP A 150 9.38 -18.38 -8.99
CA ASP A 150 9.51 -17.14 -9.77
C ASP A 150 10.33 -16.08 -9.02
N TYR A 151 10.08 -15.90 -7.71
CA TYR A 151 10.89 -15.01 -6.88
C TYR A 151 12.36 -15.41 -6.87
N LYS A 152 12.66 -16.69 -6.62
CA LYS A 152 14.04 -17.20 -6.62
C LYS A 152 14.72 -16.97 -7.97
N ASN A 153 14.03 -17.19 -9.08
CA ASN A 153 14.58 -16.96 -10.42
C ASN A 153 14.97 -15.49 -10.64
N VAL A 154 14.11 -14.55 -10.24
CA VAL A 154 14.35 -13.11 -10.42
C VAL A 154 15.52 -12.61 -9.55
N PHE A 155 15.63 -13.09 -8.31
CA PHE A 155 16.63 -12.59 -7.37
C PHE A 155 17.93 -13.39 -7.33
N ALA A 156 17.93 -14.68 -7.68
CA ALA A 156 19.17 -15.46 -7.85
C ALA A 156 19.94 -15.04 -9.12
N ALA A 157 19.24 -14.57 -10.16
CA ALA A 157 19.87 -14.05 -11.38
C ALA A 157 20.65 -12.73 -11.16
N LYS A 158 20.45 -12.04 -10.02
CA LYS A 158 21.12 -10.77 -9.68
C LYS A 158 22.37 -10.94 -8.80
N SER A 159 22.78 -12.17 -8.50
CA SER A 159 23.97 -12.49 -7.69
C SER A 159 25.19 -12.94 -8.52
N LYS A 160 25.21 -12.65 -9.83
CA LYS A 160 26.37 -12.87 -10.71
C LYS A 160 26.89 -11.56 -11.26
#